data_AF-A0A6B3ISG2-F1
#
_entry.id   AF-A0A6B3ISG2-F1
#
_cell.length_a   1.000
_cell.length_b   1.000
_cell.length_c   1.000
_cell.angle_alpha   90.00
_cell.angle_beta   90.00
_cell.angle_gamma   90.00
#
_symmetry.space_group_name_H-M   'P 1'
#
loop_
_entity.id
_entity.type
_entity.pdbx_description
1 polymer ?
#
loop_
_entity_poly.entity_id
_entity_poly.type
_entity_poly.pdbx_seq_one_letter_code
_entity_poly.pdbx_strand_id
1 'polypeptide(L)'
;RGHGPAKDGIGLWWKLLGRNKRNLTLDLSAPGGRDVLLQLAAETDVIVENFRPGTLERWGLGPEELHALNPRLVLARVTGFGQFGPYAHRPGFGTLAEAMSGFAAITG
;
A
#
# COMPACT_ATOMS: atom_id res chain seq x y z
N ARG A 1 6.52 18.85 10.64
CA ARG A 1 6.99 17.51 11.07
C ARG A 1 7.73 16.90 9.89
N GLY A 2 9.05 16.75 9.96
CA GLY A 2 9.85 16.13 8.90
C GLY A 2 9.99 14.62 9.15
N HIS A 3 10.20 13.84 8.09
CA HIS A 3 10.55 12.42 8.19
C HIS A 3 12.02 12.24 8.58
N GLY A 4 12.43 12.76 9.74
CA GLY A 4 13.81 12.67 10.22
C GLY A 4 14.80 13.60 9.49
N PRO A 5 16.11 13.29 9.52
CA PRO A 5 17.17 14.16 9.04
C PRO A 5 17.21 14.30 7.51
N ALA A 6 17.78 15.42 7.06
CA ALA A 6 18.08 15.70 5.66
C ALA A 6 19.57 15.99 5.48
N LYS A 7 20.10 15.71 4.29
CA LYS A 7 21.46 16.09 3.86
C LYS A 7 21.35 16.84 2.54
N ASP A 8 21.97 18.01 2.45
CA ASP A 8 21.97 18.86 1.25
C ASP A 8 20.56 19.16 0.72
N GLY A 9 19.61 19.41 1.63
CA GLY A 9 18.20 19.65 1.30
C GLY A 9 17.40 18.39 0.91
N ILE A 10 18.03 17.21 0.88
CA ILE A 10 17.39 15.95 0.50
C ILE A 10 17.09 15.12 1.75
N GLY A 11 15.81 14.79 1.96
CA GLY A 11 15.38 13.93 3.07
C GLY A 11 15.96 12.51 2.97
N LEU A 12 16.52 12.01 4.07
CA LEU A 12 17.21 10.72 4.08
C LEU A 12 16.26 9.52 4.18
N TRP A 13 15.05 9.72 4.73
CA TRP A 13 14.07 8.66 4.94
C TRP A 13 13.67 7.92 3.65
N TRP A 14 13.35 8.67 2.59
CA TRP A 14 13.00 8.05 1.31
C TRP A 14 14.19 7.34 0.67
N LYS A 15 15.41 7.89 0.79
CA LYS A 15 16.63 7.23 0.28
C LYS A 15 16.85 5.86 0.92
N LEU A 16 16.52 5.72 2.20
CA LEU A 16 16.60 4.44 2.91
C LEU A 16 15.52 3.45 2.43
N LEU A 17 14.25 3.87 2.36
CA LEU A 17 13.13 2.99 2.01
C LEU A 17 13.00 2.68 0.52
N GLY A 18 13.47 3.59 -0.34
CA GLY A 18 13.36 3.54 -1.79
C GLY A 18 14.53 2.85 -2.49
N ARG A 19 15.55 2.42 -1.74
CA ARG A 19 16.73 1.74 -2.31
C ARG A 19 16.30 0.48 -3.08
N ASN A 20 16.95 0.23 -4.21
CA ASN A 20 16.70 -0.89 -5.14
C ASN A 20 15.31 -0.89 -5.80
N LYS A 21 14.60 0.24 -5.81
CA LYS A 21 13.31 0.39 -6.49
C LYS A 21 13.43 1.35 -7.67
N ARG A 22 12.83 0.98 -8.80
CA ARG A 22 12.56 1.91 -9.91
C ARG A 22 11.22 2.58 -9.64
N ASN A 23 11.12 3.87 -9.95
CA ASN A 23 9.93 4.66 -9.64
C ASN A 23 9.22 5.09 -10.92
N LEU A 24 7.90 5.01 -10.90
CA LEU A 24 6.99 5.56 -11.90
C LEU A 24 5.88 6.29 -11.14
N THR A 25 5.50 7.46 -11.63
CA THR A 25 4.30 8.16 -11.15
C THR A 25 3.13 7.76 -12.02
N LEU A 26 2.04 7.33 -11.39
CA LEU A 26 0.81 6.93 -12.06
C LEU A 26 -0.38 7.54 -11.32
N ASP A 27 -1.24 8.23 -12.07
CA ASP A 27 -2.51 8.74 -11.55
C ASP A 27 -3.63 7.76 -11.93
N LEU A 28 -4.11 7.00 -10.95
CA LEU A 28 -5.20 6.02 -11.13
C LEU A 28 -6.59 6.66 -11.26
N SER A 29 -6.72 7.96 -10.97
CA SER A 29 -7.97 8.70 -11.13
C SER A 29 -8.15 9.29 -12.53
N ALA A 30 -7.05 9.41 -13.29
CA ALA A 30 -7.09 9.92 -14.65
C ALA A 30 -7.62 8.86 -15.64
N PRO A 31 -8.29 9.28 -16.73
CA PRO A 31 -8.63 8.38 -17.83
C PRO A 31 -7.41 7.60 -18.32
N GLY A 32 -7.54 6.28 -18.44
CA GLY A 32 -6.45 5.38 -18.85
C GLY A 32 -5.41 5.05 -17.77
N GLY A 33 -5.42 5.71 -16.61
CA GLY A 33 -4.48 5.42 -15.52
C GLY A 33 -4.59 4.00 -14.99
N ARG A 34 -5.82 3.49 -14.89
CA ARG A 34 -6.12 2.09 -14.58
C ARG A 34 -5.49 1.13 -15.59
N ASP A 35 -5.62 1.43 -16.88
CA ASP A 35 -5.19 0.51 -17.95
C ASP A 35 -3.68 0.33 -17.95
N VAL A 36 -2.93 1.39 -17.63
CA VAL A 36 -1.48 1.30 -17.44
C VAL A 36 -1.12 0.35 -16.29
N LEU A 37 -1.84 0.41 -15.16
CA LEU A 37 -1.59 -0.53 -14.06
C LEU A 37 -1.91 -1.97 -14.45
N LEU A 38 -3.00 -2.19 -15.18
CA LEU A 38 -3.36 -3.53 -15.67
C LEU A 38 -2.28 -4.10 -16.60
N GLN A 39 -1.73 -3.28 -17.51
CA GLN A 39 -0.62 -3.73 -18.37
C GLN A 39 0.59 -4.17 -17.54
N LEU A 40 0.95 -3.42 -16.50
CA LEU A 40 2.02 -3.82 -15.58
C LEU A 40 1.67 -5.09 -14.81
N ALA A 41 0.43 -5.21 -14.32
CA ALA A 41 -0.04 -6.34 -13.53
C ALA A 41 -0.03 -7.66 -14.31
N ALA A 42 -0.24 -7.62 -15.63
CA ALA A 42 -0.22 -8.80 -16.50
C ALA A 42 1.14 -9.54 -16.48
N GLU A 43 2.24 -8.80 -16.26
CA GLU A 43 3.61 -9.34 -16.24
C GLU A 43 4.21 -9.38 -14.82
N THR A 44 3.44 -8.98 -13.80
CA THR A 44 3.93 -8.84 -12.43
C THR A 44 3.68 -10.12 -11.62
N ASP A 45 4.69 -10.58 -10.89
CA ASP A 45 4.53 -11.71 -9.96
C ASP A 45 3.82 -11.31 -8.66
N VAL A 46 4.12 -10.12 -8.13
CA VAL A 46 3.62 -9.65 -6.82
C VAL A 46 3.23 -8.17 -6.86
N ILE A 47 2.02 -7.86 -6.43
CA ILE A 47 1.59 -6.48 -6.10
C ILE A 47 1.48 -6.34 -4.59
N VAL A 48 2.10 -5.29 -4.04
CA VAL A 48 2.00 -4.92 -2.63
C VAL A 48 1.29 -3.58 -2.51
N GLU A 49 0.22 -3.53 -1.73
CA GLU A 49 -0.60 -2.33 -1.53
C GLU A 49 -0.96 -2.14 -0.06
N ASN A 50 -1.15 -0.89 0.35
CA ASN A 50 -1.50 -0.53 1.73
C ASN A 50 -2.61 0.53 1.81
N PHE A 51 -3.49 0.59 0.81
CA PHE A 51 -4.66 1.45 0.83
C PHE A 51 -5.70 0.95 1.83
N ARG A 52 -6.64 1.83 2.21
CA ARG A 52 -7.81 1.39 3.00
C ARG A 52 -8.63 0.37 2.20
N PRO A 53 -9.27 -0.62 2.85
CA PRO A 53 -10.12 -1.58 2.17
C PRO A 53 -11.15 -0.91 1.24
N GLY A 54 -11.36 -1.50 0.07
CA GLY A 54 -12.25 -0.98 -0.97
C GLY A 54 -11.63 0.08 -1.89
N THR A 55 -10.38 0.51 -1.67
CA THR A 55 -9.78 1.58 -2.48
C THR A 55 -9.37 1.14 -3.88
N LEU A 56 -8.73 -0.02 -4.00
CA LEU A 56 -8.38 -0.59 -5.31
C LEU A 56 -9.64 -0.94 -6.10
N GLU A 57 -10.66 -1.45 -5.43
CA GLU A 57 -11.95 -1.81 -6.00
C GLU A 57 -12.66 -0.59 -6.61
N ARG A 58 -12.57 0.60 -6.00
CA ARG A 58 -13.10 1.84 -6.58
C ARG A 58 -12.44 2.22 -7.91
N TRP A 59 -11.23 1.75 -8.17
CA TRP A 59 -10.54 1.92 -9.45
C TRP A 59 -10.69 0.70 -10.37
N GLY A 60 -11.52 -0.29 -10.02
CA GLY A 60 -11.67 -1.53 -10.79
C GLY A 60 -10.38 -2.34 -10.87
N LEU A 61 -9.58 -2.30 -9.80
CA LEU A 61 -8.30 -2.98 -9.63
C LEU A 61 -8.34 -3.92 -8.41
N GLY A 62 -9.53 -4.46 -8.12
CA GLY A 62 -9.73 -5.36 -7.01
C GLY A 62 -9.08 -6.72 -7.24
N PRO A 63 -9.11 -7.60 -6.23
CA PRO A 63 -8.58 -8.95 -6.35
C PRO A 63 -9.22 -9.74 -7.50
N GLU A 64 -10.52 -9.55 -7.76
CA GLU A 64 -11.24 -10.24 -8.83
C GLU A 64 -10.72 -9.82 -10.20
N GLU A 65 -10.62 -8.52 -10.48
CA GLU A 65 -10.12 -8.02 -11.76
C GLU A 65 -8.66 -8.39 -11.99
N LEU A 66 -7.82 -8.27 -10.96
CA LEU A 66 -6.39 -8.55 -11.06
C LEU A 66 -6.11 -10.04 -11.27
N HIS A 67 -6.81 -10.95 -10.58
CA HIS A 67 -6.62 -12.39 -10.79
C HIS A 67 -7.29 -12.90 -12.06
N ALA A 68 -8.38 -12.28 -12.51
CA ALA A 68 -8.95 -12.58 -13.82
C ALA A 68 -7.96 -12.25 -14.95
N LEU A 69 -7.20 -11.16 -14.81
CA LEU A 69 -6.14 -10.78 -15.74
C LEU A 69 -4.90 -11.68 -15.61
N ASN A 70 -4.42 -11.90 -14.40
CA ASN A 70 -3.22 -12.69 -14.12
C ASN A 70 -3.48 -13.68 -12.95
N PRO A 71 -3.86 -14.94 -13.26
CA PRO A 71 -4.16 -15.95 -12.25
C PRO A 71 -2.97 -16.37 -11.38
N ARG A 72 -1.73 -16.00 -11.77
CA ARG A 72 -0.51 -16.31 -11.02
C ARG A 72 -0.11 -15.19 -10.05
N LEU A 73 -0.73 -14.03 -10.15
CA LEU A 73 -0.39 -12.85 -9.37
C LEU A 73 -0.60 -13.11 -7.88
N VAL A 74 0.37 -12.71 -7.05
CA VAL A 74 0.19 -12.61 -5.60
C VAL A 74 -0.15 -11.17 -5.24
N LEU A 75 -1.32 -10.96 -4.64
CA LEU A 75 -1.75 -9.66 -4.12
C LEU A 75 -1.58 -9.59 -2.60
N ALA A 76 -0.56 -8.86 -2.15
CA ALA A 76 -0.28 -8.61 -0.73
C ALA A 76 -0.90 -7.29 -0.28
N ARG A 77 -1.89 -7.35 0.62
CA ARG A 77 -2.65 -6.19 1.09
C ARG A 77 -2.38 -5.92 2.56
N VAL A 78 -1.85 -4.74 2.89
CA VAL A 78 -1.45 -4.37 4.26
C VAL A 78 -2.33 -3.24 4.80
N THR A 79 -3.21 -3.58 5.75
CA THR A 79 -4.10 -2.60 6.41
C THR A 79 -4.00 -2.71 7.92
N GLY A 80 -4.43 -1.66 8.64
CA GLY A 80 -4.31 -1.62 10.10
C GLY A 80 -5.17 -2.65 10.84
N PHE A 81 -6.33 -3.01 10.28
CA PHE A 81 -7.31 -3.89 10.93
C PHE A 81 -7.78 -5.04 10.04
N GLY A 82 -7.04 -5.35 8.97
CA GLY A 82 -7.42 -6.36 7.99
C GLY A 82 -8.37 -5.85 6.90
N GLN A 83 -8.70 -6.75 5.95
CA GLN A 83 -9.60 -6.45 4.82
C GLN A 83 -11.09 -6.62 5.20
N PHE A 84 -11.35 -7.28 6.32
CA PHE A 84 -12.69 -7.68 6.77
C PHE A 84 -12.82 -7.51 8.29
N GLY A 85 -14.06 -7.57 8.78
CA GLY A 85 -14.38 -7.42 10.20
C GLY A 85 -14.77 -5.99 10.59
N PRO A 86 -15.23 -5.79 11.83
CA PRO A 86 -15.88 -4.57 12.27
C PRO A 86 -14.97 -3.33 12.25
N TYR A 87 -13.65 -3.52 12.23
CA TYR A 87 -12.67 -2.43 12.23
C TYR A 87 -11.99 -2.21 10.88
N ALA A 88 -12.32 -2.97 9.82
CA ALA A 88 -11.63 -2.92 8.54
C ALA A 88 -11.54 -1.50 7.93
N HIS A 89 -12.57 -0.69 8.11
CA HIS A 89 -12.63 0.68 7.58
C HIS A 89 -12.03 1.75 8.50
N ARG A 90 -11.53 1.39 9.68
CA ARG A 90 -10.88 2.33 10.59
C ARG A 90 -9.47 2.70 10.08
N PRO A 91 -9.03 3.95 10.25
CA PRO A 91 -7.67 4.35 9.90
C PRO A 91 -6.66 3.60 10.80
N GLY A 92 -5.61 3.07 10.19
CA GLY A 92 -4.54 2.35 10.88
C GLY A 92 -3.18 3.02 10.72
N PHE A 93 -2.45 3.16 11.83
CA PHE A 93 -1.07 3.62 11.87
C PHE A 93 -0.30 2.82 12.93
N GLY A 94 1.04 2.79 12.85
CA GLY A 94 1.89 2.00 13.76
C GLY A 94 1.59 2.24 15.24
N THR A 95 1.50 3.50 15.67
CA THR A 95 1.18 3.85 17.07
C THR A 95 -0.18 3.32 17.53
N LEU A 96 -1.17 3.26 16.62
CA LEU A 96 -2.47 2.68 16.97
C LEU A 96 -2.39 1.16 17.09
N ALA A 97 -1.60 0.50 16.24
CA ALA A 97 -1.36 -0.93 16.34
C ALA A 97 -0.63 -1.28 17.65
N GLU A 98 0.38 -0.49 18.05
CA GLU A 98 1.08 -0.64 19.33
C GLU A 98 0.12 -0.51 20.53
N ALA A 99 -0.76 0.49 20.51
CA ALA A 99 -1.76 0.68 21.57
C ALA A 99 -2.79 -0.46 21.61
N MET A 100 -3.36 -0.83 20.47
CA MET A 100 -4.46 -1.80 20.40
C MET A 100 -4.02 -3.26 20.53
N SER A 101 -2.76 -3.58 20.26
CA SER A 101 -2.18 -4.90 20.51
C SER A 101 -1.87 -5.18 21.99
N GLY A 102 -1.96 -4.16 22.85
CA GLY A 102 -1.51 -4.23 24.23
C GLY A 102 0.01 -4.06 24.40
N PHE A 103 0.76 -3.95 23.29
CA PHE A 103 2.22 -3.78 23.33
C PHE A 103 2.64 -2.55 24.13
N ALA A 104 1.95 -1.42 23.93
CA ALA A 104 2.22 -0.19 24.67
C ALA A 104 1.92 -0.31 26.18
N ALA A 105 1.01 -1.21 26.58
CA ALA A 105 0.68 -1.41 28.00
C ALA A 105 1.72 -2.27 28.74
N ILE A 106 2.48 -3.08 28.00
CA ILE A 106 3.50 -3.98 28.55
C ILE A 106 4.94 -3.47 28.34
N THR A 107 5.09 -2.32 27.67
CA THR A 107 6.39 -1.72 27.34
C THR A 107 6.42 -0.28 27.83
N GLY A 108 7.34 0.04 28.75
CA GLY A 108 7.47 1.34 29.41
C GLY A 108 8.52 2.25 28.79
#